data_AF-R7JM25-F1
#
_entry.id   AF-R7JM25-F1
#
_cell.length_a   1.000
_cell.length_b   1.000
_cell.length_c   1.000
_cell.angle_alpha   90.00
_cell.angle_beta   90.00
_cell.angle_gamma   90.00
#
_symmetry.space_group_name_H-M   'P 1'
#
loop_
_entity.id
_entity.type
_entity.pdbx_description
1 polymer ?
#
loop_
_entity_poly.entity_id
_entity_poly.type
_entity_poly.pdbx_seq_one_letter_code
_entity_poly.pdbx_strand_id
1 'polypeptide(L)'
;MAYKKNWKEVLFILLGIALTITLCDQFASGICKPLFHRFRPTHHPDFMDAVKTVFDYRGGRYGFISSHAANAFGFAMFMTLLLRNKLLGITLFIWATINAYTRIYLGVHFISDIVPGMLSGLLFGFVAYHIYMWARYHFLSASVCPFLSDPSYMYQGKRVQAITIAVWLMFVFLLCFSGVLISFIR
;
A
#
# COMPACT_ATOMS: atom_id res chain seq x y z
N MET A 1 19.20 19.73 22.10
CA MET A 1 19.98 18.74 21.33
C MET A 1 19.24 18.48 20.01
N ALA A 2 19.94 18.64 18.88
CA ALA A 2 19.40 19.08 17.60
C ALA A 2 18.23 18.26 17.02
N TYR A 3 17.03 18.85 17.07
CA TYR A 3 15.85 18.42 16.29
C TYR A 3 15.96 18.95 14.85
N LYS A 4 17.00 18.54 14.11
CA LYS A 4 17.00 18.65 12.65
C LYS A 4 16.79 17.25 12.11
N LYS A 5 15.53 16.89 11.89
CA LYS A 5 15.17 15.67 11.14
C LYS A 5 15.93 15.71 9.83
N ASN A 6 16.81 14.74 9.58
CA ASN A 6 17.63 14.71 8.38
C ASN A 6 16.71 14.63 7.16
N TRP A 7 16.52 15.74 6.44
CA TRP A 7 15.66 15.81 5.25
C TRP A 7 16.05 14.77 4.20
N LYS A 8 17.34 14.41 4.16
CA LYS A 8 17.88 13.31 3.36
C LYS A 8 17.19 11.99 3.70
N GLU A 9 17.04 11.65 4.99
CA GLU A 9 16.39 10.42 5.41
C GLU A 9 14.91 10.37 5.00
N VAL A 10 14.20 11.50 5.09
CA VAL A 10 12.83 11.63 4.56
C VAL A 10 12.80 11.40 3.05
N LEU A 11 13.75 11.97 2.30
CA LEU A 11 13.86 11.77 0.86
C LEU A 11 14.08 10.30 0.50
N PHE A 12 14.99 9.59 1.18
CA PHE A 12 15.23 8.16 0.93
C PHE A 12 14.01 7.28 1.27
N ILE A 13 13.22 7.65 2.29
CA ILE A 13 11.96 6.96 2.59
C ILE A 13 10.95 7.18 1.47
N LEU A 14 10.79 8.43 0.99
CA LEU A 14 9.89 8.74 -0.12
C LEU A 14 10.30 8.01 -1.40
N LEU A 15 11.61 7.93 -1.68
CA LEU A 15 12.15 7.16 -2.78
C LEU A 15 11.87 5.65 -2.61
N GLY A 16 11.97 5.11 -1.39
CA GLY A 16 11.62 3.71 -1.11
C GLY A 16 10.13 3.41 -1.35
N ILE A 17 9.23 4.33 -0.97
CA ILE A 17 7.80 4.23 -1.26
C ILE A 17 7.55 4.28 -2.77
N ALA A 18 8.14 5.26 -3.47
CA ALA A 18 8.01 5.39 -4.92
C ALA A 18 8.56 4.15 -5.65
N LEU A 19 9.69 3.61 -5.19
CA LEU A 19 10.27 2.38 -5.70
C LEU A 19 9.33 1.18 -5.50
N THR A 20 8.71 1.07 -4.32
CA THR A 20 7.76 -0.01 -4.02
C THR A 20 6.57 0.04 -4.99
N ILE A 21 5.97 1.22 -5.16
CA ILE A 21 4.79 1.40 -6.03
C ILE A 21 5.15 1.15 -7.50
N THR A 22 6.30 1.67 -7.95
CA THR A 22 6.74 1.48 -9.34
C THR A 22 7.07 0.02 -9.64
N LEU A 23 7.77 -0.69 -8.75
CA LEU A 23 8.03 -2.13 -8.91
C LEU A 23 6.72 -2.93 -8.96
N CYS A 24 5.79 -2.67 -8.04
CA CYS A 24 4.51 -3.34 -8.01
C CYS A 24 3.69 -3.07 -9.28
N ASP A 25 3.62 -1.83 -9.74
CA ASP A 25 2.84 -1.47 -10.92
C ASP A 25 3.49 -1.95 -12.22
N GLN A 26 4.80 -1.86 -12.37
CA GLN A 26 5.49 -2.38 -13.55
C GLN A 26 5.40 -3.90 -13.63
N PHE A 27 5.50 -4.61 -12.51
CA PHE A 27 5.31 -6.06 -12.49
C PHE A 27 3.87 -6.45 -12.84
N ALA A 28 2.88 -5.76 -12.25
CA ALA A 28 1.47 -6.07 -12.52
C ALA A 28 1.05 -5.67 -13.94
N SER A 29 1.36 -4.44 -14.36
CA SER A 29 0.89 -3.85 -15.61
C SER A 29 1.79 -4.17 -16.80
N GLY A 30 3.10 -4.20 -16.61
CA GLY A 30 4.09 -4.43 -17.67
C GLY A 30 4.37 -5.90 -17.93
N ILE A 31 4.30 -6.76 -16.90
CA ILE A 31 4.63 -8.19 -17.04
C ILE A 31 3.37 -9.06 -16.98
N CYS A 32 2.57 -8.96 -15.91
CA CYS A 32 1.45 -9.89 -15.73
C CYS A 32 0.31 -9.66 -16.72
N LYS A 33 -0.08 -8.42 -16.98
CA LYS A 33 -1.21 -8.14 -17.90
C LYS A 33 -0.95 -8.62 -19.33
N PRO A 34 0.23 -8.40 -19.95
CA PRO A 34 0.54 -8.91 -21.28
C PRO A 34 0.76 -10.43 -21.34
N LEU A 35 1.18 -11.06 -20.24
CA LEU A 35 1.41 -12.51 -20.22
C LEU A 35 0.12 -13.32 -20.11
N PHE A 36 -0.80 -12.90 -19.24
CA PHE A 36 -1.99 -13.70 -18.93
C PHE A 36 -3.23 -13.32 -19.74
N HIS A 37 -3.30 -12.09 -20.27
CA HIS A 37 -4.44 -11.58 -21.04
C HIS A 37 -5.82 -11.89 -20.45
N ARG A 38 -5.91 -12.00 -19.12
CA ARG A 38 -7.14 -12.34 -18.43
C ARG A 38 -8.05 -11.12 -18.35
N PHE A 39 -9.22 -11.23 -18.97
CA PHE A 39 -10.26 -10.21 -18.91
C PHE A 39 -10.77 -10.00 -17.49
N ARG A 40 -11.12 -8.76 -17.17
CA ARG A 40 -11.84 -8.42 -15.94
C ARG A 40 -13.26 -8.98 -15.98
N PRO A 41 -13.91 -9.20 -14.82
CA PRO A 41 -15.31 -9.60 -14.79
C PRO A 41 -16.22 -8.63 -15.57
N THR A 42 -15.92 -7.33 -15.52
CA THR A 42 -16.63 -6.25 -16.24
C THR A 42 -16.47 -6.26 -17.76
N HIS A 43 -15.59 -7.08 -18.32
CA HIS A 43 -15.32 -7.17 -19.75
C HIS A 43 -15.44 -8.61 -20.26
N HIS A 44 -15.87 -9.56 -19.41
CA HIS A 44 -15.99 -10.95 -19.80
C HIS A 44 -17.28 -11.15 -20.61
N PRO A 45 -17.22 -11.65 -21.86
CA PRO A 45 -18.39 -11.72 -22.75
C PRO A 45 -19.55 -12.52 -22.15
N ASP A 46 -19.26 -13.55 -21.35
CA ASP A 46 -20.29 -14.40 -20.74
C ASP A 46 -21.03 -13.77 -19.55
N PHE A 47 -20.45 -12.77 -18.87
CA PHE A 47 -20.98 -12.26 -17.60
C PHE A 47 -21.04 -10.73 -17.51
N MET A 48 -20.64 -10.01 -18.57
CA MET A 48 -20.57 -8.54 -18.58
C MET A 48 -21.93 -7.89 -18.21
N ASP A 49 -23.03 -8.48 -18.66
CA ASP A 49 -24.38 -7.98 -18.39
C ASP A 49 -24.91 -8.37 -16.99
N ALA A 50 -24.30 -9.37 -16.35
CA ALA A 50 -24.65 -9.83 -15.01
C ALA A 50 -23.87 -9.10 -13.89
N VAL A 51 -22.76 -8.43 -14.23
CA VAL A 51 -21.95 -7.67 -13.26
C VAL A 51 -22.55 -6.28 -13.06
N LYS A 52 -23.16 -6.06 -11.90
CA LYS A 52 -23.54 -4.70 -11.46
C LYS A 52 -22.29 -3.87 -11.20
N THR A 53 -21.99 -2.94 -12.11
CA THR A 53 -20.94 -1.94 -11.92
C THR A 53 -21.46 -0.85 -10.98
N VAL A 54 -20.60 -0.42 -10.05
CA VAL A 54 -20.90 0.74 -9.21
C VAL A 54 -20.44 1.99 -9.97
N PHE A 55 -21.35 2.94 -10.23
CA PHE A 55 -21.10 4.15 -11.02
C PHE A 55 -20.56 3.89 -12.45
N ASP A 56 -20.92 2.77 -13.07
CA ASP A 56 -20.40 2.33 -14.39
C ASP A 56 -18.86 2.25 -14.48
N TYR A 57 -18.18 2.10 -13.33
CA TYR A 57 -16.72 1.95 -13.31
C TYR A 57 -16.31 0.54 -13.76
N ARG A 58 -15.80 0.43 -14.99
CA ARG A 58 -15.38 -0.85 -15.58
C ARG A 58 -13.88 -1.13 -15.48
N GLY A 59 -13.06 -0.11 -15.24
CA GLY A 59 -11.60 -0.21 -15.21
C GLY A 59 -10.99 -0.55 -16.58
N GLY A 60 -9.73 -1.01 -16.60
CA GLY A 60 -9.04 -1.42 -17.84
C GLY A 60 -9.42 -2.82 -18.34
N ARG A 61 -8.95 -3.24 -19.52
CA ARG A 61 -9.31 -4.56 -20.11
C ARG A 61 -8.80 -5.78 -19.32
N TYR A 62 -7.57 -5.72 -18.82
CA TYR A 62 -6.92 -6.84 -18.14
C TYR A 62 -6.87 -6.66 -16.61
N GLY A 63 -7.19 -7.74 -15.90
CA GLY A 63 -7.36 -7.76 -14.44
C GLY A 63 -6.23 -8.44 -13.65
N PHE A 64 -5.44 -9.28 -14.30
CA PHE A 64 -4.44 -10.11 -13.63
C PHE A 64 -3.03 -9.51 -13.71
N ILE A 65 -2.31 -9.27 -12.63
CA ILE A 65 -2.67 -9.28 -11.20
C ILE A 65 -3.21 -7.90 -10.76
N SER A 66 -3.87 -7.81 -9.61
CA SER A 66 -4.38 -6.53 -9.10
C SER A 66 -3.25 -5.59 -8.65
N SER A 67 -2.95 -4.55 -9.45
CA SER A 67 -1.99 -3.50 -9.10
C SER A 67 -2.36 -2.78 -7.78
N HIS A 68 -3.65 -2.64 -7.49
CA HIS A 68 -4.13 -2.00 -6.26
C HIS A 68 -3.84 -2.84 -5.02
N ALA A 69 -4.03 -4.16 -5.12
CA ALA A 69 -3.63 -5.07 -4.05
C ALA A 69 -2.11 -5.06 -3.88
N ALA A 70 -1.35 -5.16 -4.97
CA ALA A 70 0.12 -5.14 -4.92
C ALA A 70 0.67 -3.87 -4.26
N ASN A 71 0.19 -2.70 -4.69
CA ASN A 71 0.62 -1.41 -4.13
C ASN A 71 0.27 -1.27 -2.64
N ALA A 72 -0.96 -1.62 -2.24
CA ALA A 72 -1.40 -1.48 -0.86
C ALA A 72 -0.63 -2.40 0.10
N PHE A 73 -0.46 -3.67 -0.28
CA PHE A 73 0.31 -4.63 0.53
C PHE A 73 1.81 -4.36 0.51
N GLY A 74 2.37 -3.89 -0.62
CA GLY A 74 3.77 -3.48 -0.69
C GLY A 74 4.07 -2.26 0.18
N PHE A 75 3.20 -1.25 0.15
CA PHE A 75 3.31 -0.09 1.04
C PHE A 75 3.20 -0.51 2.51
N ALA A 76 2.21 -1.34 2.86
CA ALA A 76 2.03 -1.85 4.21
C ALA A 76 3.28 -2.60 4.71
N MET A 77 3.87 -3.46 3.88
CA MET A 77 5.08 -4.20 4.21
C MET A 77 6.28 -3.27 4.43
N PHE A 78 6.54 -2.36 3.48
CA PHE A 78 7.64 -1.41 3.56
C PHE A 78 7.57 -0.56 4.85
N MET A 79 6.40 0.01 5.12
CA MET A 79 6.20 0.87 6.30
C MET A 79 6.24 0.09 7.61
N THR A 80 5.75 -1.15 7.63
CA THR A 80 5.82 -2.02 8.82
C THR A 80 7.27 -2.36 9.16
N LEU A 81 8.10 -2.67 8.17
CA LEU A 81 9.52 -2.94 8.37
C LEU A 81 10.29 -1.68 8.78
N LEU A 82 9.97 -0.53 8.20
CA LEU A 82 10.61 0.76 8.49
C LEU A 82 10.34 1.24 9.93
N LEU A 83 9.08 1.15 10.37
CA LEU A 83 8.64 1.72 11.65
C LEU A 83 8.67 0.69 12.80
N ARG A 84 8.69 -0.61 12.49
CA ARG A 84 8.69 -1.75 13.44
C ARG A 84 7.64 -1.65 14.57
N ASN A 85 6.54 -0.95 14.32
CA ASN A 85 5.46 -0.77 15.28
C ASN A 85 4.32 -1.74 14.96
N LYS A 86 4.07 -2.70 15.85
CA LYS A 86 3.03 -3.73 15.69
C LYS A 86 1.65 -3.14 15.43
N LEU A 87 1.26 -2.09 16.18
CA LEU A 87 -0.07 -1.50 16.10
C LEU A 87 -0.28 -0.80 14.75
N LEU A 88 0.75 -0.08 14.29
CA LEU A 88 0.74 0.55 12.97
C LEU A 88 0.76 -0.49 11.85
N GLY A 89 1.57 -1.55 11.97
CA GLY A 89 1.60 -2.64 10.98
C GLY A 89 0.24 -3.30 10.82
N ILE A 90 -0.40 -3.69 11.93
CA ILE A 90 -1.78 -4.24 11.92
C ILE A 90 -2.74 -3.28 11.22
N THR A 91 -2.67 -1.99 11.56
CA THR A 91 -3.52 -0.95 10.95
C THR A 91 -3.32 -0.87 9.43
N LEU A 92 -2.08 -0.87 8.97
CA LEU A 92 -1.76 -0.81 7.54
C LEU A 92 -2.21 -2.06 6.79
N PHE A 93 -2.09 -3.25 7.38
CA PHE A 93 -2.57 -4.49 6.75
C PHE A 93 -4.10 -4.58 6.71
N ILE A 94 -4.78 -4.09 7.75
CA ILE A 94 -6.24 -3.94 7.72
C ILE A 94 -6.64 -2.96 6.60
N TRP A 95 -5.99 -1.79 6.53
CA TRP A 95 -6.23 -0.83 5.46
C TRP A 95 -5.96 -1.41 4.07
N ALA A 96 -4.88 -2.18 3.89
CA ALA A 96 -4.57 -2.83 2.62
C ALA A 96 -5.62 -3.88 2.24
N THR A 97 -6.13 -4.63 3.23
CA THR A 97 -7.21 -5.62 3.03
C THR A 97 -8.51 -4.94 2.63
N ILE A 98 -8.88 -3.84 3.29
CA ILE A 98 -10.06 -3.04 2.92
C ILE A 98 -9.92 -2.53 1.49
N ASN A 99 -8.75 -1.99 1.12
CA ASN A 99 -8.49 -1.54 -0.25
C ASN A 99 -8.63 -2.67 -1.28
N ALA A 100 -8.10 -3.85 -0.98
CA ALA A 100 -8.27 -5.02 -1.84
C ALA A 100 -9.75 -5.44 -1.95
N TYR A 101 -10.50 -5.41 -0.85
CA TYR A 101 -11.93 -5.71 -0.83
C TYR A 101 -12.74 -4.73 -1.71
N THR A 102 -12.40 -3.44 -1.70
CA THR A 102 -13.09 -2.47 -2.58
C THR A 102 -13.02 -2.87 -4.06
N ARG A 103 -11.96 -3.56 -4.48
CA ARG A 103 -11.79 -4.03 -5.87
C ARG A 103 -12.66 -5.23 -6.20
N ILE A 104 -12.94 -6.09 -5.21
CA ILE A 104 -13.91 -7.18 -5.33
C ILE A 104 -15.32 -6.59 -5.38
N TYR A 105 -15.62 -5.66 -4.47
CA TYR A 105 -16.93 -5.02 -4.36
C TYR A 105 -17.33 -4.26 -5.63
N LEU A 106 -16.38 -3.56 -6.25
CA LEU A 106 -16.59 -2.88 -7.54
C LEU A 106 -16.71 -3.85 -8.73
N GLY A 107 -16.52 -5.15 -8.54
CA GLY A 107 -16.59 -6.17 -9.59
C GLY A 107 -15.45 -6.09 -10.62
N VAL A 108 -14.39 -5.33 -10.35
CA VAL A 108 -13.31 -5.10 -11.33
C VAL A 108 -12.19 -6.14 -11.27
N HIS A 109 -12.10 -6.94 -10.22
CA HIS A 109 -11.10 -7.99 -10.07
C HIS A 109 -11.69 -9.25 -9.46
N PHE A 110 -11.23 -10.41 -9.90
CA PHE A 110 -11.53 -11.67 -9.23
C PHE A 110 -10.70 -11.79 -7.95
N ILE A 111 -11.17 -12.59 -6.99
CA ILE A 111 -10.40 -12.94 -5.78
C ILE A 111 -9.05 -13.56 -6.18
N SER A 112 -9.04 -14.38 -7.23
CA SER A 112 -7.83 -14.98 -7.81
C SER A 112 -6.82 -13.97 -8.34
N ASP A 113 -7.22 -12.72 -8.62
CA ASP A 113 -6.32 -11.67 -9.11
C ASP A 113 -5.69 -10.90 -7.94
N ILE A 114 -6.33 -10.95 -6.77
CA ILE A 114 -5.92 -10.23 -5.56
C ILE A 114 -4.87 -11.01 -4.78
N VAL A 115 -5.02 -12.32 -4.64
CA VAL A 115 -4.04 -13.17 -3.93
C VAL A 115 -2.62 -13.02 -4.49
N PRO A 116 -2.37 -13.20 -5.81
CA PRO A 116 -1.03 -12.99 -6.37
C PRO A 116 -0.60 -11.51 -6.36
N GLY A 117 -1.56 -10.57 -6.38
CA GLY A 117 -1.28 -9.15 -6.14
C GLY A 117 -0.74 -8.90 -4.73
N MET A 118 -1.37 -9.47 -3.71
CA MET A 118 -0.93 -9.40 -2.32
C MET A 118 0.46 -10.01 -2.14
N LEU A 119 0.69 -11.21 -2.68
CA LEU A 119 1.99 -11.89 -2.58
C LEU A 119 3.11 -11.11 -3.25
N SER A 120 2.88 -10.59 -4.47
CA SER A 120 3.87 -9.77 -5.17
C SER A 120 4.12 -8.45 -4.45
N GLY A 121 3.08 -7.80 -3.91
CA GLY A 121 3.20 -6.61 -3.08
C GLY A 121 4.09 -6.83 -1.86
N LEU A 122 3.82 -7.88 -1.07
CA LEU A 122 4.64 -8.25 0.10
C LEU A 122 6.11 -8.46 -0.28
N LEU A 123 6.36 -9.17 -1.39
CA LEU A 123 7.71 -9.42 -1.88
C LEU A 123 8.43 -8.12 -2.27
N PHE A 124 7.81 -7.27 -3.08
CA PHE A 124 8.43 -6.02 -3.53
C PHE A 124 8.60 -5.00 -2.40
N GLY A 125 7.66 -4.93 -1.45
CA GLY A 125 7.82 -4.10 -0.25
C GLY A 125 8.99 -4.54 0.62
N PHE A 126 9.20 -5.85 0.76
CA PHE A 126 10.37 -6.41 1.45
C PHE A 126 11.68 -6.08 0.72
N VAL A 127 11.74 -6.29 -0.60
CA VAL A 127 12.90 -5.96 -1.42
C VAL A 127 13.23 -4.46 -1.37
N ALA A 128 12.23 -3.59 -1.51
CA ALA A 128 12.40 -2.15 -1.45
C ALA A 128 12.93 -1.69 -0.08
N TYR A 129 12.50 -2.33 1.02
CA TYR A 129 13.04 -2.07 2.35
C TYR A 129 14.53 -2.42 2.45
N HIS A 130 14.95 -3.56 1.89
CA HIS A 130 16.36 -3.93 1.87
C HIS A 130 17.21 -3.01 1.00
N ILE A 131 16.70 -2.58 -0.16
CA ILE A 131 17.34 -1.58 -1.01
C ILE A 131 17.47 -0.25 -0.27
N TYR A 132 16.40 0.20 0.42
CA TYR A 132 16.44 1.39 1.27
C TYR A 132 17.52 1.27 2.35
N MET A 133 17.62 0.11 3.00
CA MET A 133 18.62 -0.09 4.05
C MET A 133 20.05 -0.07 3.51
N TRP A 134 20.27 -0.72 2.37
CA TRP A 134 21.54 -0.68 1.66
C TRP A 134 21.91 0.75 1.26
N ALA A 135 20.98 1.48 0.62
CA ALA A 135 21.21 2.86 0.19
C ALA A 135 21.48 3.77 1.40
N ARG A 136 20.75 3.61 2.50
CA ARG A 136 20.99 4.36 3.73
C ARG A 136 22.36 4.07 4.32
N TYR A 137 22.78 2.80 4.36
CA TYR A 137 24.11 2.42 4.84
C TYR A 137 25.23 3.01 3.99
N HIS A 138 25.08 3.08 2.67
CA HIS A 138 26.14 3.62 1.81
C HIS A 138 26.14 5.15 1.72
N PHE A 139 24.97 5.78 1.64
CA PHE A 139 24.86 7.23 1.40
C PHE A 139 24.66 8.08 2.66
N LEU A 140 24.19 7.49 3.78
CA LEU A 140 23.97 8.22 5.04
C LEU A 140 24.88 7.78 6.21
N SER A 141 25.60 6.64 6.12
CA SER A 141 26.47 6.13 7.22
C SER A 141 27.51 7.13 7.72
N ALA A 142 28.02 8.03 6.88
CA ALA A 142 29.01 9.03 7.31
C ALA A 142 28.48 9.96 8.43
N SER A 143 27.18 9.95 8.72
CA SER A 143 26.53 10.79 9.72
C SER A 143 25.88 10.06 10.91
N VAL A 144 25.88 8.71 10.95
CA VAL A 144 25.11 7.93 11.94
C VAL A 144 25.97 6.82 12.55
N CYS A 145 26.10 6.79 13.88
CA CYS A 145 26.76 5.69 14.59
C CYS A 145 26.06 4.35 14.27
N PRO A 146 26.79 3.24 14.03
CA PRO A 146 26.21 1.93 13.71
C PRO A 146 25.18 1.42 14.73
N PHE A 147 25.28 1.82 16.00
CA PHE A 147 24.31 1.46 17.05
C PHE A 147 22.99 2.26 16.97
N LEU A 148 23.02 3.51 16.50
CA LEU A 148 21.84 4.34 16.19
C LEU A 148 21.32 4.11 14.75
N SER A 149 21.89 3.14 14.04
CA SER A 149 21.59 2.87 12.64
C SER A 149 20.28 2.12 12.43
N ASP A 150 19.62 1.62 13.47
CA ASP A 150 18.29 1.03 13.30
C ASP A 150 17.26 2.14 13.03
N PRO A 151 16.62 2.19 11.83
CA PRO A 151 15.61 3.21 11.53
C PRO A 151 14.47 3.20 12.54
N SER A 152 14.22 2.06 13.18
CA SER A 152 13.17 1.95 14.18
C SER A 152 13.40 2.90 15.35
N TYR A 153 14.64 3.15 15.80
CA TYR A 153 14.92 4.08 16.90
C TYR A 153 14.55 5.54 16.60
N MET A 154 14.61 5.97 15.34
CA MET A 154 14.13 7.31 14.91
C MET A 154 12.61 7.45 15.00
N TYR A 155 11.88 6.33 14.91
CA TYR A 155 10.42 6.29 14.80
C TYR A 155 9.74 5.53 15.95
N GLN A 156 10.49 5.06 16.94
CA GLN A 156 9.95 4.39 18.12
C GLN A 156 9.52 5.46 19.14
N GLY A 157 8.22 5.61 19.36
CA GLY A 157 7.75 6.52 20.40
C GLY A 157 6.24 6.76 20.41
N LYS A 158 5.81 7.42 21.49
CA LYS A 158 4.41 7.82 21.74
C LYS A 158 3.80 8.62 20.57
N ARG A 159 4.62 9.31 19.77
CA ARG A 159 4.17 10.07 18.59
C ARG A 159 3.61 9.18 17.48
N VAL A 160 4.28 8.08 17.13
CA VAL A 160 3.78 7.17 16.09
C VAL A 160 2.51 6.48 16.56
N GLN A 161 2.45 6.07 17.84
CA GLN A 161 1.21 5.54 18.43
C GLN A 161 0.08 6.58 18.41
N ALA A 162 0.34 7.83 18.75
CA ALA A 162 -0.65 8.90 18.69
C ALA A 162 -1.16 9.13 17.26
N ILE A 163 -0.28 9.10 16.25
CA ILE A 163 -0.68 9.18 14.84
C ILE A 163 -1.57 7.97 14.47
N THR A 164 -1.18 6.76 14.85
CA THR A 164 -1.98 5.56 14.57
C THR A 164 -3.36 5.65 15.24
N ILE A 165 -3.42 6.11 16.50
CA ILE A 165 -4.69 6.31 17.22
C ILE A 165 -5.53 7.38 16.53
N ALA A 166 -4.93 8.51 16.12
CA ALA A 166 -5.63 9.56 15.39
C ALA A 166 -6.20 9.05 14.06
N VAL A 167 -5.47 8.21 13.32
CA VAL A 167 -5.97 7.56 12.10
C VAL A 167 -7.17 6.68 12.39
N TRP A 168 -7.14 5.88 13.47
CA TRP A 168 -8.29 5.07 13.88
C TRP A 168 -9.49 5.91 14.31
N LEU A 169 -9.27 6.98 15.08
CA LEU A 169 -10.33 7.91 15.49
C LEU A 169 -10.99 8.57 14.27
N MET A 170 -10.18 8.99 13.28
CA MET A 170 -10.69 9.50 12.01
C MET A 170 -11.50 8.44 11.27
N PHE A 171 -11.04 7.18 11.23
CA PHE A 171 -11.76 6.08 10.59
C PHE A 171 -13.12 5.82 11.26
N VAL A 172 -13.15 5.76 12.59
CA VAL A 172 -14.38 5.61 13.39
C VAL A 172 -15.33 6.79 13.16
N PHE A 173 -14.80 8.01 13.14
CA PHE A 173 -15.58 9.21 12.83
C PHE A 173 -16.23 9.09 11.45
N LEU A 174 -15.45 8.75 10.41
CA LEU A 174 -15.99 8.58 9.06
C LEU A 174 -17.07 7.50 9.01
N LEU A 175 -16.92 6.39 9.73
CA LEU A 175 -17.94 5.35 9.79
C LEU A 175 -19.23 5.84 10.46
N CYS A 176 -19.13 6.50 11.61
CA CYS A 176 -20.27 7.01 12.36
C CYS A 176 -21.03 8.11 11.60
N PHE A 177 -20.31 8.96 10.88
CA PHE A 177 -20.89 10.11 10.16
C PHE A 177 -21.07 9.85 8.66
N SER A 178 -20.74 8.67 8.14
CA SER A 178 -20.84 8.33 6.71
C SER A 178 -22.23 8.60 6.14
N GLY A 179 -23.29 8.20 6.85
CA GLY A 179 -24.67 8.44 6.40
C GLY A 179 -25.04 9.92 6.29
N VAL A 180 -24.59 10.72 7.27
CA VAL A 180 -24.77 12.18 7.25
C VAL A 180 -23.95 12.80 6.13
N LEU A 181 -22.70 12.38 5.97
CA LEU A 181 -21.80 12.89 4.92
C LEU A 181 -22.35 12.60 3.51
N ILE A 182 -22.87 11.40 3.29
CA ILE A 182 -23.48 10.99 2.02
C ILE A 182 -24.76 11.81 1.75
N SER A 183 -25.52 12.17 2.79
CA SER A 183 -26.71 13.01 2.64
C SER A 183 -26.41 14.45 2.19
N PHE A 184 -25.18 14.94 2.40
CA PHE A 184 -24.73 16.24 1.90
C PHE A 184 -24.19 16.21 0.46
N ILE A 185 -23.87 15.02 -0.06
CA ILE A 185 -23.30 14.84 -1.41
C ILE A 185 -24.40 14.51 -2.44
N ARG A 186 -25.60 14.17 -1.97
CA ARG A 186 -26.78 13.85 -2.79
C ARG A 186 -27.67 15.08 -2.95
#